data_AF-A0A9E5QPM2-F1
#
_entry.id   AF-A0A9E5QPM2-F1
#
_cell.length_a   1.000
_cell.length_b   1.000
_cell.length_c   1.000
_cell.angle_alpha   90.00
_cell.angle_beta   90.00
_cell.angle_gamma   90.00
#
_symmetry.space_group_name_H-M   'P 1'
#
loop_
_entity.id
_entity.type
_entity.pdbx_description
1 polymer ?
#
loop_
_entity_poly.entity_id
_entity_poly.type
_entity_poly.pdbx_seq_one_letter_code
_entity_poly.pdbx_strand_id
1 'polypeptide(L)'
;MVENDEKQVKKLVSMFLESAPESLEGIRESFKNGDLPEVGRLAHKLKSSINLLGIEALYLRIRQIEEYGMKNEAHPDLASLIAQLDEICQQVFSGLQTEIGLS
;
A
#
# COMPACT_ATOMS: atom_id res chain seq x y z
N MET A 1 -3.50 3.24 31.79
CA MET A 1 -3.75 2.18 30.78
C MET A 1 -3.26 2.65 29.41
N VAL A 2 -2.01 3.13 29.29
CA VAL A 2 -1.49 3.77 28.05
C VAL A 2 -0.47 2.87 27.32
N GLU A 3 0.16 1.93 28.03
CA GLU A 3 1.16 1.02 27.44
C GLU A 3 0.59 -0.04 26.48
N ASN A 4 -0.73 -0.28 26.52
CA ASN A 4 -1.37 -1.28 25.67
C ASN A 4 -1.53 -0.77 24.23
N ASP A 5 -1.87 0.51 24.06
CA ASP A 5 -2.08 1.12 22.75
C ASP A 5 -0.78 1.24 21.96
N GLU A 6 0.33 1.64 22.57
CA GLU A 6 1.62 1.72 21.88
C GLU A 6 2.11 0.35 21.38
N LYS A 7 1.96 -0.71 22.18
CA LYS A 7 2.33 -2.07 21.76
C LYS A 7 1.45 -2.59 20.63
N GLN A 8 0.15 -2.25 20.64
CA GLN A 8 -0.77 -2.59 19.56
C GLN A 8 -0.40 -1.85 18.27
N VAL A 9 -0.14 -0.54 18.34
CA VAL A 9 0.27 0.26 17.18
C VAL A 9 1.57 -0.28 16.57
N LYS A 10 2.60 -0.56 17.38
CA LYS A 10 3.86 -1.14 16.88
C LYS A 10 3.64 -2.47 16.16
N LYS A 11 2.78 -3.35 16.70
CA LYS A 11 2.42 -4.62 16.05
C LYS A 11 1.74 -4.41 14.69
N LEU A 12 0.82 -3.45 14.61
CA LEU A 12 0.15 -3.11 13.35
C LEU A 12 1.14 -2.55 12.32
N VAL A 13 2.05 -1.68 12.75
CA VAL A 13 3.11 -1.13 11.90
C VAL A 13 4.04 -2.23 11.40
N SER A 14 4.47 -3.16 12.25
CA SER A 14 5.30 -4.31 11.82
C SER A 14 4.57 -5.18 10.79
N MET A 15 3.30 -5.53 11.02
CA MET A 15 2.50 -6.30 10.05
C MET A 15 2.33 -5.57 8.72
N PHE A 16 2.18 -4.24 8.76
CA PHE A 16 2.14 -3.42 7.56
C PHE A 16 3.48 -3.46 6.82
N LEU A 17 4.59 -3.27 7.51
CA LEU A 17 5.93 -3.32 6.92
C LEU A 17 6.30 -4.69 6.34
N GLU A 18 5.70 -5.77 6.82
CA GLU A 18 5.87 -7.12 6.25
C GLU A 18 4.99 -7.34 5.01
N SER A 19 3.72 -6.91 5.04
CA SER A 19 2.74 -7.27 4.00
C SER A 19 2.57 -6.24 2.88
N ALA A 20 2.85 -4.97 3.15
CA ALA A 20 2.69 -3.89 2.19
C ALA A 20 3.72 -3.93 1.06
N PRO A 21 5.02 -4.24 1.29
CA PRO A 21 6.00 -4.37 0.22
C PRO A 21 5.65 -5.50 -0.75
N GLU A 22 5.25 -6.67 -0.25
CA GLU A 22 4.79 -7.81 -1.07
C GLU A 22 3.60 -7.41 -1.97
N SER A 23 2.62 -6.70 -1.39
CA SER A 23 1.44 -6.26 -2.14
C SER A 23 1.79 -5.22 -3.20
N LEU A 24 2.71 -4.30 -2.89
CA LEU A 24 3.19 -3.27 -3.83
C LEU A 24 3.99 -3.87 -4.99
N GLU A 25 4.88 -4.82 -4.70
CA GLU A 25 5.63 -5.56 -5.71
C GLU A 25 4.69 -6.33 -6.63
N GLY A 26 3.72 -7.06 -6.05
CA GLY A 26 2.71 -7.77 -6.83
C GLY A 26 1.87 -6.85 -7.73
N ILE A 27 1.52 -5.63 -7.29
CA ILE A 27 0.84 -4.64 -8.13
C ILE A 27 1.72 -4.27 -9.34
N ARG A 28 3.02 -4.04 -9.13
CA ARG A 28 3.95 -3.68 -10.21
C ARG A 28 4.12 -4.81 -11.21
N GLU A 29 4.29 -6.04 -10.73
CA GLU A 29 4.43 -7.21 -11.60
C GLU A 29 3.16 -7.48 -12.39
N SER A 30 2.00 -7.44 -11.73
CA SER A 30 0.70 -7.65 -12.38
C SER A 30 0.43 -6.59 -13.45
N PHE A 31 0.73 -5.32 -13.15
CA PHE A 31 0.62 -4.24 -14.12
C PHE A 31 1.55 -4.45 -15.33
N LYS A 32 2.81 -4.85 -15.09
CA LYS A 32 3.78 -5.16 -16.16
C LYS A 32 3.34 -6.33 -17.03
N ASN A 33 2.67 -7.32 -16.43
CA ASN A 33 2.14 -8.50 -17.12
C ASN A 33 0.78 -8.23 -17.80
N GLY A 34 0.18 -7.06 -17.60
CA GLY A 34 -1.14 -6.69 -18.13
C GLY A 34 -2.33 -7.29 -17.37
N ASP A 35 -2.10 -7.85 -16.18
CA ASP A 35 -3.14 -8.42 -15.32
C ASP A 35 -3.77 -7.34 -14.44
N LEU A 36 -4.60 -6.50 -15.04
CA LEU A 36 -5.31 -5.42 -14.34
C LEU A 36 -6.27 -5.92 -13.25
N PRO A 37 -7.01 -7.04 -13.43
CA PRO A 37 -7.82 -7.60 -12.35
C PRO A 37 -7.00 -7.92 -11.10
N GLU A 38 -5.81 -8.51 -11.27
CA GLU A 38 -4.92 -8.79 -10.14
C GLU A 38 -4.35 -7.51 -9.50
N VAL A 39 -4.02 -6.50 -10.31
CA VAL A 39 -3.69 -5.15 -9.79
C VAL A 39 -4.80 -4.64 -8.86
N GLY A 40 -6.06 -4.77 -9.28
CA GLY A 40 -7.21 -4.34 -8.48
C GLY A 40 -7.33 -5.12 -7.16
N ARG A 41 -7.15 -6.44 -7.20
CA ARG A 41 -7.20 -7.32 -6.03
C ARG A 41 -6.11 -7.00 -5.01
N LEU A 42 -4.88 -6.81 -5.47
CA LEU A 42 -3.75 -6.47 -4.62
C LEU A 42 -3.87 -5.04 -4.07
N ALA A 43 -4.38 -4.11 -4.87
CA ALA A 43 -4.69 -2.76 -4.41
C ALA A 43 -5.74 -2.75 -3.30
N HIS A 44 -6.79 -3.58 -3.40
CA HIS A 44 -7.78 -3.75 -2.33
C HIS A 44 -7.16 -4.25 -1.02
N LYS A 45 -6.27 -5.25 -1.09
CA LYS A 45 -5.55 -5.79 0.07
C LYS A 45 -4.68 -4.70 0.72
N LEU A 46 -3.89 -3.99 -0.08
CA LEU A 46 -3.00 -2.92 0.41
C LEU A 46 -3.79 -1.73 0.97
N LYS A 47 -4.91 -1.35 0.36
CA LYS A 47 -5.82 -0.30 0.85
C LYS A 47 -6.30 -0.57 2.27
N SER A 48 -6.62 -1.83 2.59
CA SER A 48 -7.06 -2.21 3.93
C SER A 48 -5.96 -1.97 4.98
N SER A 49 -4.72 -2.31 4.64
CA SER A 49 -3.56 -2.08 5.51
C SER A 49 -3.23 -0.58 5.66
N ILE A 50 -3.35 0.21 4.58
CA ILE A 50 -3.22 1.68 4.58
C ILE A 50 -4.27 2.33 5.49
N ASN A 51 -5.52 1.87 5.38
CA ASN A 51 -6.62 2.38 6.19
C ASN A 51 -6.44 2.09 7.69
N LEU A 52 -5.86 0.93 8.01
CA LEU A 52 -5.55 0.53 9.38
C LEU A 52 -4.53 1.46 10.05
N LEU A 53 -3.61 2.02 9.26
CA LEU A 53 -2.61 3.00 9.72
C LEU A 53 -3.08 4.47 9.58
N GLY A 54 -4.25 4.71 8.98
CA GLY A 54 -4.77 6.06 8.79
C GLY A 54 -3.97 6.93 7.80
N ILE A 55 -3.28 6.32 6.83
CA ILE A 55 -2.43 7.06 5.88
C ILE A 55 -3.28 7.65 4.74
N GLU A 56 -3.92 8.79 4.99
CA GLU A 56 -4.82 9.44 4.02
C GLU A 56 -4.15 9.77 2.68
N ALA A 57 -2.86 10.14 2.71
CA ALA A 57 -2.09 10.49 1.51
C ALA A 57 -2.03 9.34 0.47
N LEU A 58 -2.13 8.10 0.93
CA LEU A 58 -2.12 6.90 0.09
C LEU A 58 -3.53 6.45 -0.30
N TYR A 59 -4.54 6.75 0.53
CA TYR A 59 -5.88 6.20 0.41
C TYR A 59 -6.57 6.53 -0.92
N LEU A 60 -6.47 7.79 -1.39
CA LEU A 60 -7.09 8.19 -2.66
C LEU A 60 -6.46 7.48 -3.86
N ARG A 61 -5.12 7.38 -3.89
CA ARG A 61 -4.37 6.78 -5.00
C ARG A 61 -4.62 5.28 -5.09
N ILE A 62 -4.53 4.57 -3.96
CA ILE A 62 -4.75 3.12 -3.94
C ILE A 62 -6.20 2.77 -4.34
N ARG A 63 -7.16 3.62 -3.98
CA ARG A 63 -8.55 3.46 -4.40
C ARG A 63 -8.72 3.63 -5.91
N GLN A 64 -8.06 4.60 -6.53
CA GLN A 64 -8.11 4.75 -7.99
C GLN A 64 -7.49 3.55 -8.71
N ILE A 65 -6.35 3.05 -8.23
CA ILE A 65 -5.69 1.86 -8.77
C ILE A 65 -6.62 0.64 -8.66
N GLU A 66 -7.27 0.45 -7.51
CA GLU A 66 -8.27 -0.60 -7.30
C GLU A 66 -9.43 -0.48 -8.29
N GLU A 67 -10.02 0.71 -8.43
CA GLU A 67 -11.16 0.94 -9.33
C GLU A 67 -10.79 0.65 -10.80
N TYR A 68 -9.63 1.10 -11.28
CA TYR A 68 -9.17 0.82 -12.64
C TYR A 68 -8.87 -0.67 -12.86
N GLY A 69 -8.20 -1.30 -11.89
CA GLY A 69 -7.88 -2.72 -11.94
C GLY A 69 -9.12 -3.61 -11.94
N MET A 70 -10.08 -3.35 -11.05
CA MET A 70 -11.31 -4.13 -10.96
C MET A 70 -12.23 -3.97 -12.18
N LYS A 71 -12.22 -2.80 -12.82
CA LYS A 71 -12.94 -2.59 -14.07
C LYS A 71 -12.22 -3.17 -15.29
N ASN A 72 -10.99 -3.65 -15.11
CA ASN A 72 -10.11 -4.09 -16.20
C ASN A 72 -9.95 -2.98 -17.26
N GLU A 73 -9.89 -1.73 -16.82
CA GLU A 73 -9.77 -0.56 -17.69
C GLU A 73 -8.31 -0.11 -17.74
N ALA A 74 -7.71 -0.20 -18.93
CA ALA A 74 -6.40 0.38 -19.16
C ALA A 74 -6.52 1.91 -19.16
N HIS A 75 -6.16 2.53 -18.03
CA HIS A 75 -6.17 3.99 -17.89
C HIS A 75 -4.75 4.56 -18.10
N PRO A 76 -4.57 5.63 -18.88
CA PRO A 76 -3.24 6.24 -19.08
C PRO A 76 -2.57 6.66 -17.76
N ASP A 77 -3.37 7.06 -16.77
CA ASP A 77 -2.87 7.47 -15.47
C ASP A 77 -2.49 6.31 -14.55
N LEU A 78 -2.86 5.06 -14.86
CA LEU A 78 -2.63 3.92 -13.98
C LEU A 78 -1.13 3.71 -13.70
N ALA A 79 -0.28 3.86 -14.73
CA ALA A 79 1.17 3.80 -14.56
C ALA A 79 1.69 4.90 -13.62
N SER A 80 1.20 6.13 -13.78
CA SER A 80 1.59 7.26 -12.92
C SER A 80 1.11 7.08 -11.48
N LEU A 81 -0.10 6.56 -11.29
CA LEU A 81 -0.66 6.28 -9.97
C LEU A 81 0.13 5.19 -9.25
N ILE A 82 0.51 4.11 -9.95
CA ILE A 82 1.33 3.03 -9.38
C ILE A 82 2.72 3.57 -9.01
N ALA A 83 3.34 4.40 -9.86
CA ALA A 83 4.63 5.03 -9.55
C ALA A 83 4.56 5.94 -8.31
N GLN A 84 3.52 6.78 -8.22
CA GLN A 84 3.30 7.63 -7.04
C GLN A 84 3.03 6.82 -5.78
N LEU A 85 2.24 5.75 -5.88
CA LEU A 85 2.00 4.82 -4.79
C LEU A 85 3.32 4.23 -4.30
N ASP A 86 4.18 3.78 -5.21
CA ASP A 86 5.49 3.21 -4.90
C ASP A 86 6.39 4.20 -4.17
N GLU A 87 6.54 5.41 -4.70
CA GLU A 87 7.35 6.46 -4.08
C GLU A 87 6.89 6.80 -2.66
N ILE A 88 5.58 6.97 -2.45
CA ILE A 88 5.04 7.33 -1.14
C ILE A 88 5.15 6.13 -0.19
N CYS A 89 4.88 4.90 -0.64
CA CYS A 89 5.05 3.70 0.17
C CYS A 89 6.51 3.54 0.64
N GLN A 90 7.49 3.75 -0.23
CA GLN A 90 8.91 3.70 0.15
C GLN A 90 9.27 4.75 1.21
N GLN A 91 8.75 5.97 1.08
CA GLN A 91 8.93 7.03 2.09
C GLN A 91 8.29 6.64 3.43
N VAL A 92 7.07 6.09 3.40
CA VAL A 92 6.37 5.62 4.59
C VAL A 92 7.12 4.47 5.26
N PHE A 93 7.60 3.49 4.49
CA PHE A 93 8.34 2.35 5.04
C PHE A 93 9.61 2.80 5.75
N SER A 94 10.39 3.68 5.11
CA SER A 94 11.61 4.22 5.70
C SER A 94 11.34 5.04 6.97
N GLY A 95 10.29 5.88 6.95
CA GLY A 95 9.87 6.65 8.11
C GLY A 95 9.45 5.77 9.29
N LEU A 96 8.59 4.77 9.03
CA LEU A 96 8.09 3.84 10.04
C LEU A 96 9.21 2.97 10.62
N GLN A 97 10.15 2.48 9.81
CA GLN A 97 11.32 1.71 10.27
C GLN A 97 12.18 2.52 11.25
N THR A 98 12.41 3.80 10.93
CA THR A 98 13.15 4.72 11.80
C THR A 98 12.41 4.96 13.12
N GLU A 99 11.09 5.18 13.06
CA GLU A 99 10.27 5.51 14.23
C GLU A 99 10.15 4.34 15.22
N ILE A 100 10.14 3.10 14.74
CA ILE A 100 10.08 1.89 15.58
C ILE A 100 11.46 1.34 15.97
N GLY A 101 12.56 1.97 15.51
CA GLY A 101 13.93 1.57 15.84
C GLY A 101 14.43 0.32 15.12
N LEU A 102 13.85 -0.03 13.96
CA LEU A 102 14.40 -1.03 13.05
C LEU A 102 15.42 -0.32 12.14
N SER A 103 16.67 -0.22 12.58
CA SER A 103 17.81 0.27 11.77
C SER A 103 18.87 -0.81 11.64
#